data_AF-A0A527ZGN7-F1
#
_entry.id   AF-A0A527ZGN7-F1
#
_cell.length_a   1.000
_cell.length_b   1.000
_cell.length_c   1.000
_cell.angle_alpha   90.00
_cell.angle_beta   90.00
_cell.angle_gamma   90.00
#
_symmetry.space_group_name_H-M   'P 1'
#
loop_
_entity.id
_entity.type
_entity.pdbx_description
1 polymer ?
#
loop_
_entity_poly.entity_id
_entity_poly.type
_entity_poly.pdbx_seq_one_letter_code
_entity_poly.pdbx_strand_id
1 'polypeptide(L)'
;MKKAYPIPTDTAASQASASDPQNSAWVSANAGSGKTHVLAQRVIRLLLRGTDPSKILCLTYTRAAAANMSNRVFSTLSEWTALGDIELAASIEALDGRQPDRETMRRARRLFAEALETPGGLKIQTIHAFCESVLHQFPLEANI
;
A
#
# COMPACT_ATOMS: atom_id res chain seq x y z
N MET A 1 8.17 21.24 -16.16
CA MET A 1 8.84 20.12 -15.43
C MET A 1 8.72 20.38 -13.93
N LYS A 2 8.11 19.47 -13.14
CA LYS A 2 8.10 19.60 -11.67
C LYS A 2 9.53 19.42 -11.17
N LYS A 3 10.05 20.39 -10.44
CA LYS A 3 11.39 20.32 -9.82
C LYS A 3 11.37 19.19 -8.79
N ALA A 4 12.11 18.12 -9.04
CA ALA A 4 12.29 17.03 -8.08
C ALA A 4 13.26 17.53 -7.00
N TYR A 5 12.77 17.65 -5.76
CA TYR A 5 13.63 17.92 -4.62
C TYR A 5 14.19 16.58 -4.13
N PRO A 6 15.52 16.44 -4.00
CA PRO A 6 16.10 15.21 -3.48
C PRO A 6 15.61 14.99 -2.04
N ILE A 7 15.12 13.79 -1.76
CA ILE A 7 14.72 13.40 -0.41
C ILE A 7 16.00 13.19 0.39
N PRO A 8 16.16 13.82 1.58
CA PRO A 8 17.31 13.57 2.45
C PRO A 8 17.46 12.07 2.75
N THR A 9 18.69 11.57 2.77
CA THR A 9 19.00 10.14 2.97
C THR A 9 18.36 9.57 4.24
N ASP A 10 18.40 10.33 5.34
CA ASP A 10 17.86 9.90 6.63
C ASP A 10 16.34 9.80 6.60
N THR A 11 15.69 10.69 5.85
CA THR A 11 14.24 10.64 5.61
C THR A 11 13.88 9.42 4.77
N ALA A 12 14.62 9.14 3.70
CA ALA A 12 14.40 7.97 2.86
C ALA A 12 14.59 6.67 3.66
N ALA A 13 15.64 6.58 4.48
CA ALA A 13 15.87 5.44 5.37
C ALA A 13 14.75 5.25 6.40
N SER A 14 14.28 6.35 7.02
CA SER A 14 13.18 6.31 7.98
C SER A 14 11.85 5.87 7.32
N GLN A 15 11.58 6.35 6.11
CA GLN A 15 10.40 5.95 5.33
C GLN A 15 10.47 4.48 4.89
N ALA A 16 11.65 4.02 4.47
CA ALA A 16 11.88 2.60 4.14
C ALA A 16 11.65 1.70 5.37
N SER A 17 12.19 2.08 6.53
CA SER A 17 12.00 1.34 7.79
C SER A 17 10.53 1.32 8.24
N ALA A 18 9.84 2.46 8.17
CA ALA A 18 8.43 2.56 8.55
C ALA A 18 7.48 1.82 7.59
N SER A 19 7.84 1.72 6.31
CA SER A 19 7.07 0.97 5.32
C SER A 19 7.38 -0.53 5.32
N ASP A 20 8.41 -1.01 6.01
CA ASP A 20 8.69 -2.45 6.09
C ASP A 20 7.60 -3.19 6.89
N PRO A 21 6.87 -4.14 6.28
CA PRO A 21 5.82 -4.91 6.93
C PRO A 21 6.24 -5.68 8.19
N GLN A 22 7.52 -5.99 8.38
CA GLN A 22 8.03 -6.70 9.56
C GLN A 22 8.07 -5.84 10.83
N ASN A 23 7.99 -4.52 10.68
CA ASN A 23 8.07 -3.58 11.79
C ASN A 23 6.68 -3.06 12.16
N SER A 24 6.38 -2.95 13.45
CA SER A 24 5.35 -2.02 13.93
C SER A 24 5.93 -0.61 13.92
N ALA A 25 5.26 0.33 13.26
CA ALA A 25 5.78 1.68 13.08
C ALA A 25 4.76 2.74 13.51
N TRP A 26 5.24 3.75 14.25
CA TRP A 26 4.54 5.00 14.48
C TRP A 26 5.20 6.09 13.64
N VAL A 27 4.43 6.72 12.74
CA VAL A 27 4.95 7.75 11.84
C VAL A 27 4.39 9.12 12.24
N SER A 28 5.21 9.91 12.93
CA SER A 28 4.92 11.33 13.19
C SER A 28 5.51 12.17 12.07
N ALA A 29 4.68 12.95 11.38
CA ALA A 29 5.17 13.83 10.33
C ALA A 29 4.19 14.97 10.02
N ASN A 30 4.71 16.12 9.59
CA ASN A 30 3.92 17.32 9.28
C ASN A 30 3.02 17.14 8.04
N ALA A 31 2.11 18.08 7.79
CA ALA A 31 1.34 18.09 6.54
C ALA A 31 2.29 18.12 5.33
N GLY A 32 1.98 17.35 4.27
CA GLY A 32 2.80 17.30 3.06
C GLY A 32 4.09 16.47 3.14
N SER A 33 4.42 15.85 4.26
CA SER A 33 5.68 15.12 4.49
C SER A 33 5.74 13.69 3.94
N GLY A 34 4.73 13.23 3.19
CA GLY A 34 4.73 11.89 2.59
C GLY A 34 4.16 10.75 3.45
N LYS A 35 3.42 11.01 4.54
CA LYS A 35 2.78 9.93 5.34
C LYS A 35 1.95 8.95 4.51
N THR A 36 1.12 9.48 3.61
CA THR A 36 0.28 8.67 2.72
C THR A 36 1.13 7.87 1.73
N HIS A 37 2.29 8.39 1.32
CA HIS A 37 3.23 7.66 0.46
C HIS A 37 3.81 6.46 1.20
N VAL A 38 4.25 6.64 2.45
CA VAL A 38 4.75 5.56 3.31
C VAL A 38 3.70 4.46 3.51
N LEU A 39 2.45 4.83 3.78
CA LEU A 39 1.35 3.85 3.92
C LEU A 39 1.07 3.09 2.62
N ALA A 40 1.04 3.77 1.47
CA ALA A 40 0.84 3.12 0.18
C ALA A 40 1.98 2.14 -0.13
N GLN A 41 3.24 2.55 0.09
CA GLN A 41 4.40 1.67 -0.05
C GLN A 41 4.30 0.44 0.85
N ARG A 42 3.83 0.60 2.09
CA ARG A 42 3.63 -0.54 3.02
C ARG A 42 2.61 -1.54 2.49
N VAL A 43 1.48 -1.07 1.94
CA VAL A 43 0.47 -1.94 1.32
C VAL A 43 1.07 -2.69 0.11
N ILE A 44 1.79 -1.98 -0.77
CA ILE A 44 2.42 -2.60 -1.94
C ILE A 44 3.48 -3.63 -1.52
N ARG A 45 4.30 -3.34 -0.49
CA ARG A 45 5.27 -4.30 0.06
C ARG A 45 4.58 -5.55 0.62
N LEU A 46 3.47 -5.42 1.34
CA LEU A 46 2.68 -6.56 1.83
C LEU A 46 2.21 -7.45 0.66
N LEU A 47 1.63 -6.82 -0.37
CA LEU A 47 1.17 -7.51 -1.58
C LEU A 47 2.32 -8.20 -2.32
N LEU A 48 3.43 -7.50 -2.52
CA LEU A 48 4.63 -8.03 -3.17
C LEU A 48 5.22 -9.22 -2.42
N ARG A 49 5.17 -9.21 -1.08
CA ARG A 49 5.66 -10.30 -0.22
C ARG A 49 4.72 -11.51 -0.09
N GLY A 50 3.63 -11.58 -0.85
CA GLY A 50 2.75 -12.76 -0.80
C GLY A 50 1.45 -12.56 -0.02
N THR A 51 1.25 -11.42 0.63
CA THR A 51 0.06 -11.21 1.47
C THR A 51 -1.18 -11.19 0.61
N ASP A 52 -2.14 -12.06 0.94
CA ASP A 52 -3.47 -12.04 0.33
C ASP A 52 -4.10 -10.65 0.53
N PRO A 53 -4.56 -9.97 -0.53
CA PRO A 53 -5.17 -8.66 -0.45
C PRO A 53 -6.30 -8.55 0.60
N SER A 54 -7.07 -9.63 0.79
CA SER A 54 -8.16 -9.69 1.77
C SER A 54 -7.68 -9.64 3.23
N LYS A 55 -6.40 -9.94 3.48
CA LYS A 55 -5.78 -9.91 4.82
C LYS A 55 -5.17 -8.55 5.16
N ILE A 56 -5.25 -7.56 4.26
CA ILE A 56 -4.72 -6.21 4.48
C ILE A 56 -5.87 -5.27 4.82
N LEU A 57 -5.95 -4.86 6.09
CA LEU A 57 -6.87 -3.83 6.55
C LEU A 57 -6.12 -2.50 6.69
N CYS A 58 -6.61 -1.47 6.01
CA CYS A 58 -6.08 -0.12 6.16
C CYS A 58 -7.20 0.89 6.43
N LEU A 59 -7.09 1.56 7.57
CA LEU A 59 -8.12 2.43 8.12
C LEU A 59 -7.70 3.90 8.04
N THR A 60 -8.67 4.77 7.82
CA THR A 60 -8.48 6.23 7.87
C THR A 60 -9.73 6.94 8.38
N TYR A 61 -9.63 8.24 8.61
CA TYR A 61 -10.74 9.03 9.16
C TYR A 61 -11.77 9.41 8.09
N THR A 62 -11.31 9.80 6.89
CA THR A 62 -12.20 10.36 5.85
C THR A 62 -12.29 9.47 4.62
N ARG A 63 -13.47 9.48 3.97
CA ARG A 63 -13.67 8.79 2.68
C ARG A 63 -12.70 9.29 1.60
N ALA A 64 -12.40 10.59 1.60
CA ALA A 64 -11.43 11.19 0.68
C ALA A 64 -10.01 10.63 0.88
N ALA A 65 -9.57 10.43 2.13
CA ALA A 65 -8.27 9.84 2.41
C ALA A 65 -8.22 8.36 2.00
N ALA A 66 -9.32 7.61 2.20
CA ALA A 66 -9.43 6.21 1.79
C ALA A 66 -9.31 6.09 0.27
N ALA A 67 -10.09 6.91 -0.46
CA ALA A 67 -10.04 6.97 -1.92
C ALA A 67 -8.66 7.40 -2.43
N ASN A 68 -8.03 8.41 -1.82
CA ASN A 68 -6.69 8.84 -2.21
C ASN A 68 -5.67 7.71 -2.07
N MET A 69 -5.72 6.96 -0.96
CA MET A 69 -4.76 5.89 -0.71
C MET A 69 -5.01 4.68 -1.60
N SER A 70 -6.27 4.31 -1.83
CA SER A 70 -6.65 3.29 -2.82
C SER A 70 -6.14 3.64 -4.21
N ASN A 71 -6.41 4.86 -4.69
CA ASN A 71 -5.95 5.33 -6.00
C ASN A 71 -4.43 5.28 -6.14
N ARG A 72 -3.67 5.59 -5.07
CA ARG A 72 -2.21 5.51 -5.09
C ARG A 72 -1.72 4.07 -5.27
N VAL A 73 -2.28 3.13 -4.51
CA VAL A 73 -1.93 1.72 -4.63
C VAL A 73 -2.25 1.22 -6.04
N PHE A 74 -3.47 1.45 -6.53
CA PHE A 74 -3.87 1.02 -7.87
C PHE A 74 -3.06 1.68 -8.99
N SER A 75 -2.73 2.98 -8.88
CA SER A 75 -1.87 3.66 -9.87
C SER A 75 -0.51 2.99 -9.98
N THR A 76 0.16 2.75 -8.85
CA THR A 76 1.49 2.12 -8.86
C THR A 76 1.44 0.69 -9.40
N LEU A 77 0.45 -0.11 -8.99
CA LEU A 77 0.29 -1.47 -9.52
C LEU A 77 -0.02 -1.46 -11.02
N SER A 78 -0.86 -0.53 -11.49
CA SER A 78 -1.15 -0.36 -12.91
C SER A 78 0.08 0.03 -13.70
N GLU A 79 0.88 0.99 -13.21
CA GLU A 79 2.13 1.42 -13.84
C GLU A 79 3.09 0.23 -14.05
N TRP A 80 3.24 -0.64 -13.05
CA TRP A 80 4.09 -1.83 -13.15
C TRP A 80 3.70 -2.79 -14.27
N THR A 81 2.42 -2.82 -14.67
CA THR A 81 1.99 -3.67 -15.80
C THR A 81 2.55 -3.17 -17.14
N ALA A 82 2.77 -1.86 -17.28
CA ALA A 82 3.22 -1.21 -18.50
C ALA A 82 4.75 -1.07 -18.60
N LEU A 83 5.47 -1.13 -17.48
CA LEU A 83 6.94 -0.99 -17.45
C LEU A 83 7.66 -2.15 -18.13
N GLY A 84 8.78 -1.83 -18.79
CA GLY A 84 9.76 -2.82 -19.24
C GLY A 84 10.46 -3.49 -18.05
N ASP A 85 11.08 -4.65 -18.26
CA ASP A 85 11.67 -5.45 -17.17
C ASP A 85 12.74 -4.69 -16.38
N ILE A 86 13.58 -3.89 -17.05
CA ILE A 86 14.63 -3.08 -16.40
C ILE A 86 14.01 -2.02 -15.49
N GLU A 87 12.99 -1.30 -15.97
CA GLU A 87 12.33 -0.21 -15.23
C GLU A 87 11.49 -0.75 -14.07
N LEU A 88 10.81 -1.88 -14.28
CA LEU A 88 10.07 -2.58 -13.24
C LEU A 88 11.02 -3.09 -12.15
N ALA A 89 12.15 -3.68 -12.53
CA ALA A 89 13.15 -4.15 -11.58
C ALA A 89 13.69 -3.01 -10.72
N ALA A 90 14.05 -1.87 -11.34
CA ALA A 90 14.50 -0.68 -10.63
C ALA A 90 13.41 -0.12 -9.70
N SER A 91 12.15 -0.14 -10.12
CA SER A 91 11.01 0.33 -9.30
C SER A 91 10.79 -0.55 -8.06
N ILE A 92 10.91 -1.88 -8.23
CA ILE A 92 10.79 -2.83 -7.11
C ILE A 92 12.00 -2.74 -6.19
N GLU A 93 13.21 -2.61 -6.72
CA GLU A 93 14.42 -2.43 -5.92
C GLU A 93 14.38 -1.14 -5.09
N ALA A 94 13.92 -0.03 -5.69
CA ALA A 94 13.69 1.22 -4.96
C ALA A 94 12.63 1.07 -3.86
N LEU A 95 11.63 0.20 -4.07
CA LEU A 95 10.59 -0.07 -3.08
C LEU A 95 11.08 -0.97 -1.96
N ASP A 96 11.66 -2.15 -2.23
CA ASP A 96 11.95 -3.18 -1.21
C ASP A 96 13.44 -3.27 -0.82
N GLY A 97 14.30 -2.47 -1.46
CA GLY A 97 15.75 -2.41 -1.18
C GLY A 97 16.54 -3.63 -1.64
N ARG A 98 15.93 -4.52 -2.44
CA ARG A 98 16.55 -5.74 -2.96
C ARG A 98 16.24 -5.88 -4.44
N GLN A 99 17.19 -6.38 -5.22
CA GLN A 99 16.93 -6.73 -6.61
C GLN A 99 15.87 -7.85 -6.69
N PRO A 100 14.80 -7.66 -7.48
CA PRO A 100 13.77 -8.67 -7.62
C PRO A 100 14.26 -9.85 -8.44
N ASP A 101 13.93 -11.06 -7.99
CA ASP A 101 14.10 -12.26 -8.77
C ASP A 101 12.96 -12.46 -9.79
N ARG A 102 13.05 -13.52 -10.59
CA ARG A 102 12.02 -13.82 -11.61
C ARG A 102 10.63 -14.06 -11.01
N GLU A 103 10.55 -14.56 -9.78
CA GLU A 103 9.26 -14.79 -9.12
C GLU A 103 8.62 -13.48 -8.69
N THR A 104 9.40 -12.61 -8.05
CA THR A 104 9.01 -11.26 -7.65
C THR A 104 8.55 -10.45 -8.86
N MET A 105 9.28 -10.51 -9.98
CA MET A 105 8.90 -9.85 -11.24
C MET A 105 7.55 -10.35 -11.77
N ARG A 106 7.33 -11.67 -11.80
CA ARG A 106 6.05 -12.26 -12.23
C ARG A 106 4.90 -11.85 -11.31
N ARG A 107 5.15 -11.85 -10.00
CA ARG A 107 4.17 -11.44 -8.99
C ARG A 107 3.79 -9.98 -9.17
N ALA A 108 4.77 -9.08 -9.25
CA ALA A 108 4.56 -7.65 -9.45
C ALA A 108 3.65 -7.35 -10.65
N ARG A 109 3.82 -8.06 -11.77
CA ARG A 109 2.98 -7.90 -12.97
C ARG A 109 1.54 -8.37 -12.78
N ARG A 110 1.26 -9.28 -11.84
CA ARG A 110 -0.08 -9.81 -11.55
C ARG A 110 -0.83 -9.02 -10.49
N LEU A 111 -0.11 -8.32 -9.60
CA LEU A 111 -0.70 -7.63 -8.44
C LEU A 111 -1.83 -6.67 -8.81
N PHE A 112 -1.77 -6.00 -9.97
CA PHE A 112 -2.85 -5.12 -10.41
C PHE A 112 -4.16 -5.88 -10.64
N ALA A 113 -4.10 -7.00 -11.38
CA ALA A 113 -5.25 -7.85 -11.63
C ALA A 113 -5.76 -8.49 -10.33
N GLU A 114 -4.86 -9.05 -9.51
CA GLU A 114 -5.21 -9.65 -8.21
C GLU A 114 -5.92 -8.63 -7.28
N ALA A 115 -5.44 -7.38 -7.24
CA ALA A 115 -6.04 -6.33 -6.44
C ALA A 115 -7.43 -5.90 -6.96
N LEU A 116 -7.66 -5.91 -8.27
CA LEU A 116 -8.96 -5.61 -8.88
C LEU A 116 -9.98 -6.74 -8.67
N GLU A 117 -9.53 -7.99 -8.76
CA GLU A 117 -10.36 -9.19 -8.64
C GLU A 117 -10.60 -9.60 -7.17
N THR A 118 -9.95 -8.93 -6.21
CA THR A 118 -10.14 -9.17 -4.78
C THR A 118 -11.62 -8.99 -4.41
N PRO A 119 -12.30 -10.01 -3.85
CA PRO A 119 -13.70 -9.90 -3.45
C PRO A 119 -13.95 -8.76 -2.45
N GLY A 120 -14.81 -7.81 -2.84
CA GLY A 120 -15.08 -6.61 -2.07
C GLY A 120 -13.89 -5.63 -1.99
N GLY A 121 -12.94 -5.74 -2.91
CA GLY A 121 -11.78 -4.87 -3.09
C GLY A 121 -10.75 -4.89 -1.96
N LEU A 122 -9.65 -4.15 -2.17
CA LEU A 122 -8.71 -3.83 -1.10
C LEU A 122 -9.44 -3.14 0.06
N LYS A 123 -9.22 -3.62 1.30
CA LYS A 123 -9.89 -3.08 2.49
C LYS A 123 -9.25 -1.78 2.97
N ILE A 124 -9.33 -0.76 2.12
CA ILE A 124 -8.92 0.61 2.37
C ILE A 124 -10.18 1.43 2.64
N GLN A 125 -10.50 1.66 3.91
CA GLN A 125 -11.80 2.19 4.30
C GLN A 125 -11.72 3.13 5.50
N THR A 126 -12.84 3.78 5.81
CA THR A 126 -12.92 4.58 7.03
C THR A 126 -13.07 3.70 8.26
N ILE A 127 -12.69 4.22 9.43
CA ILE A 127 -12.94 3.54 10.72
C ILE A 127 -14.44 3.22 10.86
N HIS A 128 -15.32 4.18 10.51
CA HIS A 128 -16.77 3.98 10.58
C HIS A 128 -17.27 2.83 9.69
N ALA A 129 -16.83 2.78 8.42
CA ALA A 129 -17.24 1.70 7.50
C ALA A 129 -16.75 0.33 7.98
N PHE A 130 -15.56 0.28 8.56
CA PHE A 130 -15.06 -0.94 9.18
C PHE A 130 -15.92 -1.36 10.38
N CYS A 131 -16.18 -0.46 11.33
CA CYS A 131 -17.02 -0.78 12.49
C CYS A 131 -18.42 -1.22 12.08
N GLU A 132 -19.04 -0.54 11.11
CA GLU A 132 -20.34 -0.93 10.54
C GLU A 132 -20.30 -2.35 9.96
N SER A 133 -19.25 -2.70 9.21
CA SER A 133 -19.10 -4.04 8.65
C SER A 133 -18.95 -5.12 9.73
N VAL A 134 -18.25 -4.83 10.83
CA VAL A 134 -18.07 -5.76 11.95
C VAL A 134 -19.40 -5.97 12.68
N LEU A 135 -20.14 -4.88 12.94
CA LEU A 135 -21.44 -4.95 13.61
C LEU A 135 -22.47 -5.74 12.79
N HIS A 136 -22.50 -5.57 11.47
CA HIS A 136 -23.37 -6.37 10.60
C HIS A 136 -22.96 -7.85 10.52
N GLN A 137 -21.67 -8.16 10.71
CA GLN A 137 -21.18 -9.54 10.67
C GLN A 137 -21.44 -10.30 11.98
N PHE A 138 -21.52 -9.59 13.10
CA PHE A 138 -21.70 -10.14 14.45
C PHE A 138 -22.82 -9.43 15.22
N PRO A 139 -24.07 -9.42 14.71
CA PRO A 139 -25.16 -8.64 15.32
C PRO A 139 -25.57 -9.18 16.70
N LEU A 140 -25.51 -10.51 16.88
CA LEU A 140 -25.84 -11.16 18.15
C LEU A 140 -24.83 -10.80 19.25
N GLU A 141 -23.54 -10.85 18.93
CA GLU A 141 -22.46 -10.47 19.85
C GLU A 141 -22.48 -8.97 20.16
N ALA A 142 -22.89 -8.15 19.18
CA ALA A 142 -23.05 -6.71 19.34
C ALA A 142 -24.35 -6.31 20.06
N ASN A 143 -25.27 -7.25 20.27
CA ASN A 143 -26.58 -7.01 20.88
C ASN A 143 -27.40 -5.91 20.16
N ILE A 144 -27.39 -5.97 18.82
CA ILE A 144 -28.16 -5.08 17.92
C ILE A 144 -29.02 -5.86 16.94
#